data_AF-A0A7Y5SQ92-F1
#
_entry.id   AF-A0A7Y5SQ92-F1
#
_cell.length_a   1.000
_cell.length_b   1.000
_cell.length_c   1.000
_cell.angle_alpha   90.00
_cell.angle_beta   90.00
_cell.angle_gamma   90.00
#
_symmetry.space_group_name_H-M   'P 1'
#
loop_
_entity.id
_entity.type
_entity.pdbx_description
1 polymer ?
#
loop_
_entity_poly.entity_id
_entity_poly.type
_entity_poly.pdbx_seq_one_letter_code
_entity_poly.pdbx_strand_id
1 'polypeptide(L)'
;MKSLDHGKRPRRLSSGVLCLLIVGATILGGACSVGTAGEGAKRRPEVVVVYYPHWHSYDHGSAWKGEGWTEWEGVKAAVPRFPGHEQPLRPTWGYFDESDPQWSAREIDLAADHGIDVFLFDWYWYSGVKNMEEALERGFLKAANRDRMKFALMWANHHRRDQFCPDLTKERTVWLPSRHSPRDLERALDYCVEHYFRQPDYWRVEGRLFFSIFQATEFVRQLGGPQETAKLLQKIDERLGRAGLPPMHWNGMVADPKAAAILKEAGFSSTSRYNVNTTGKAGPELVEQYEDLMQAHREHWQKMTAASPLVNMPVVTTGWDVTPRCRRDVPWPFPAAPLSGKHDYPYGPVVVGSTPERFEQLLRDAARHVERDPRQPFAVLINAWNEWTEGCFLLPEERTGTARVEAIKRTFGIKWGR
;
A
#
# COMPACT_ATOMS: atom_id res chain seq x y z
N MET A 1 36.58 -34.52 -80.31
CA MET A 1 36.03 -35.88 -80.08
C MET A 1 34.52 -35.72 -79.88
N LYS A 2 33.75 -36.05 -80.93
CA LYS A 2 32.29 -36.31 -81.11
C LYS A 2 31.27 -35.63 -80.15
N SER A 3 30.49 -34.63 -80.59
CA SER A 3 29.20 -34.61 -81.36
C SER A 3 27.96 -34.76 -80.45
N LEU A 4 27.08 -33.76 -80.30
CA LEU A 4 25.98 -33.28 -81.18
C LEU A 4 24.79 -34.25 -81.35
N ASP A 5 23.59 -33.63 -81.34
CA ASP A 5 22.30 -34.06 -81.92
C ASP A 5 21.44 -35.09 -81.17
N HIS A 6 20.10 -35.15 -81.27
CA HIS A 6 18.97 -34.28 -81.66
C HIS A 6 17.71 -35.20 -81.64
N GLY A 7 16.51 -34.62 -81.59
CA GLY A 7 15.27 -35.26 -82.09
C GLY A 7 14.19 -35.44 -81.02
N LYS A 8 13.13 -34.62 -80.95
CA LYS A 8 11.96 -34.42 -81.84
C LYS A 8 10.75 -35.31 -81.48
N ARG A 9 9.61 -34.62 -81.24
CA ARG A 9 8.21 -35.07 -81.04
C ARG A 9 7.61 -35.79 -82.28
N PRO A 10 6.37 -36.34 -82.23
CA PRO A 10 5.18 -35.51 -82.57
C PRO A 10 3.85 -35.85 -81.84
N ARG A 11 2.83 -35.05 -82.21
CA ARG A 11 1.48 -34.77 -81.64
C ARG A 11 0.34 -35.72 -82.07
N ARG A 12 -0.82 -35.66 -81.38
CA ARG A 12 -2.23 -35.42 -81.86
C ARG A 12 -3.20 -35.38 -80.63
N LEU A 13 -4.00 -34.32 -80.37
CA LEU A 13 -5.36 -33.94 -80.88
C LEU A 13 -6.43 -35.03 -80.58
N SER A 14 -7.66 -34.81 -80.08
CA SER A 14 -8.55 -33.65 -79.85
C SER A 14 -9.73 -34.11 -78.95
N SER A 15 -10.37 -33.25 -78.16
CA SER A 15 -11.80 -32.81 -78.22
C SER A 15 -12.25 -32.62 -76.75
N GLY A 16 -12.93 -31.59 -76.24
CA GLY A 16 -13.82 -30.59 -76.82
C GLY A 16 -15.25 -30.82 -76.32
N VAL A 17 -15.61 -30.34 -75.12
CA VAL A 17 -17.00 -30.00 -74.74
C VAL A 17 -16.98 -28.80 -73.78
N LEU A 18 -17.71 -27.76 -74.17
CA LEU A 18 -18.00 -26.51 -73.48
C LEU A 18 -19.40 -26.64 -72.87
N CYS A 19 -19.61 -26.29 -71.61
CA CYS A 19 -20.93 -25.93 -71.08
C CYS A 19 -20.83 -24.82 -70.03
N LEU A 20 -21.69 -23.82 -70.22
CA LEU A 20 -21.78 -22.52 -69.56
C LEU A 20 -22.48 -22.58 -68.18
N LEU A 21 -22.14 -21.56 -67.37
CA LEU A 21 -22.96 -20.81 -66.40
C LEU A 21 -23.49 -21.53 -65.14
N ILE A 22 -23.20 -20.95 -63.97
CA ILE A 22 -24.08 -20.02 -63.23
C ILE A 22 -23.31 -19.51 -61.99
N VAL A 23 -23.19 -18.19 -61.87
CA VAL A 23 -22.73 -17.52 -60.64
C VAL A 23 -23.90 -17.48 -59.67
N GLY A 24 -23.88 -18.34 -58.65
CA GLY A 24 -24.80 -18.29 -57.52
C GLY A 24 -24.13 -17.61 -56.33
N ALA A 25 -24.50 -16.36 -56.08
CA ALA A 25 -24.18 -15.66 -54.83
C ALA A 25 -24.88 -16.38 -53.67
N THR A 26 -24.12 -17.14 -52.89
CA THR A 26 -24.64 -17.76 -51.67
C THR A 26 -24.38 -16.80 -50.52
N ILE A 27 -25.41 -16.06 -50.11
CA ILE A 27 -25.41 -15.35 -48.83
C ILE A 27 -25.54 -16.43 -47.75
N LEU A 28 -24.41 -16.94 -47.27
CA LEU A 28 -24.34 -17.65 -46.01
C LEU A 28 -24.32 -16.58 -44.92
N GLY A 29 -25.48 -16.35 -44.32
CA GLY A 29 -25.61 -15.63 -43.07
C GLY A 29 -24.79 -16.32 -42.01
N GLY A 30 -23.56 -15.85 -41.82
CA GLY A 30 -22.78 -16.14 -40.63
C GLY A 30 -23.51 -15.51 -39.46
N ALA A 31 -24.28 -16.32 -38.72
CA ALA A 31 -24.65 -15.97 -37.38
C ALA A 31 -23.33 -15.75 -36.62
N CYS A 32 -23.00 -14.50 -36.34
CA CYS A 32 -22.07 -14.17 -35.29
C CYS A 32 -22.62 -14.84 -34.03
N SER A 33 -22.06 -16.00 -33.67
CA SER A 33 -22.11 -16.43 -32.29
C SER A 33 -21.38 -15.32 -31.55
N VAL A 34 -22.16 -14.43 -30.94
CA VAL A 34 -21.69 -13.60 -29.84
C VAL A 34 -21.17 -14.62 -28.85
N GLY A 35 -19.85 -14.84 -28.88
CA GLY A 35 -19.19 -15.61 -27.85
C GLY A 35 -19.58 -14.92 -26.56
N THR A 36 -20.37 -15.61 -25.75
CA THR A 36 -20.54 -15.26 -24.35
C THR A 36 -19.13 -15.02 -23.83
N ALA A 37 -18.82 -13.75 -23.52
CA ALA A 37 -17.59 -13.40 -22.84
C ALA A 37 -17.53 -14.34 -21.65
N GLY A 38 -16.60 -15.30 -21.68
CA GLY A 38 -16.38 -16.17 -20.53
C GLY A 38 -16.19 -15.26 -19.34
N GLU A 39 -16.91 -15.53 -18.25
CA GLU A 39 -16.68 -14.87 -16.97
C GLU A 39 -15.18 -14.96 -16.68
N GLY A 40 -14.46 -13.86 -16.91
CA GLY A 40 -13.02 -13.82 -16.68
C GLY A 40 -12.81 -14.12 -15.20
N ALA A 41 -12.13 -15.22 -14.90
CA ALA A 41 -11.85 -15.62 -13.52
C ALA A 41 -11.27 -14.42 -12.77
N LYS A 42 -11.97 -13.95 -11.73
CA LYS A 42 -11.55 -12.78 -10.96
C LYS A 42 -10.17 -13.05 -10.36
N ARG A 43 -9.21 -12.18 -10.67
CA ARG A 43 -7.85 -12.27 -10.14
C ARG A 43 -7.87 -12.05 -8.63
N ARG A 44 -7.12 -12.87 -7.88
CA ARG A 44 -6.85 -12.64 -6.45
C ARG A 44 -6.26 -11.24 -6.26
N PRO A 45 -6.82 -10.39 -5.36
CA PRO A 45 -6.21 -9.12 -5.03
C PRO A 45 -4.87 -9.36 -4.33
N GLU A 46 -3.87 -8.55 -4.65
CA GLU A 46 -2.59 -8.55 -3.96
C GLU A 46 -2.77 -8.05 -2.51
N VAL A 47 -2.15 -8.72 -1.55
CA VAL A 47 -2.14 -8.32 -0.15
C VAL A 47 -0.94 -7.41 0.06
N VAL A 48 -1.23 -6.12 0.25
CA VAL A 48 -0.24 -5.06 0.43
C VAL A 48 -0.24 -4.67 1.90
N VAL A 49 0.93 -4.66 2.53
CA VAL A 49 1.06 -4.34 3.96
C VAL A 49 1.95 -3.11 4.12
N VAL A 50 1.47 -2.12 4.87
CA VAL A 50 2.25 -0.93 5.21
C VAL A 50 3.44 -1.34 6.10
N TYR A 51 4.63 -0.83 5.80
CA TYR A 51 5.85 -1.11 6.53
C TYR A 51 6.42 0.19 7.11
N TYR A 52 6.56 0.24 8.44
CA TYR A 52 7.07 1.39 9.18
C TYR A 52 8.57 1.23 9.48
N PRO A 53 9.45 2.15 9.03
CA PRO A 53 10.90 1.92 9.01
C PRO A 53 11.65 2.57 10.21
N HIS A 54 11.15 2.47 11.44
CA HIS A 54 11.71 3.23 12.57
C HIS A 54 12.07 2.39 13.81
N TRP A 55 12.51 1.14 13.60
CA TRP A 55 12.94 0.21 14.65
C TRP A 55 14.47 0.08 14.75
N HIS A 56 15.21 0.94 14.03
CA HIS A 56 16.66 1.09 14.08
C HIS A 56 17.11 2.49 14.53
N SER A 57 18.36 2.60 14.99
CA SER A 57 18.97 3.90 15.28
C SER A 57 19.52 4.53 13.99
N TYR A 58 19.33 5.84 13.85
CA TYR A 58 19.73 6.60 12.66
C TYR A 58 20.05 8.04 13.05
N ASP A 59 20.90 8.71 12.25
CA ASP A 59 21.55 9.99 12.61
C ASP A 59 20.57 11.06 13.10
N HIS A 60 19.46 11.25 12.37
CA HIS A 60 18.45 12.23 12.73
C HIS A 60 17.73 11.87 14.05
N GLY A 61 17.38 10.59 14.24
CA GLY A 61 16.75 10.11 15.47
C GLY A 61 17.64 10.33 16.68
N SER A 62 18.93 9.95 16.55
CA SER A 62 19.94 10.16 17.60
C SER A 62 20.12 11.64 17.94
N ALA A 63 20.15 12.53 16.94
CA ALA A 63 20.25 13.96 17.17
C ALA A 63 19.03 14.56 17.90
N TRP A 64 17.84 13.99 17.73
CA TRP A 64 16.60 14.50 18.33
C TRP A 64 16.28 13.90 19.70
N LYS A 65 16.56 12.61 19.90
CA LYS A 65 16.13 11.85 21.09
C LYS A 65 17.27 11.27 21.92
N GLY A 66 18.51 11.38 21.43
CA GLY A 66 19.70 10.84 22.07
C GLY A 66 20.20 9.57 21.39
N GLU A 67 21.50 9.33 21.53
CA GLU A 67 22.20 8.19 20.91
C GLU A 67 21.54 6.85 21.24
N GLY A 68 21.35 6.01 20.22
CA GLY A 68 20.76 4.68 20.36
C GLY A 68 19.25 4.65 20.58
N TRP A 69 18.56 5.79 20.61
CA TRP A 69 17.11 5.82 20.74
C TRP A 69 16.42 5.22 19.51
N THR A 70 15.42 4.39 19.76
CA THR A 70 14.47 3.84 18.78
C THR A 70 13.07 3.84 19.37
N GLU A 71 12.04 3.62 18.56
CA GLU A 71 10.67 3.50 19.09
C GLU A 71 10.45 2.29 20.01
N TRP A 72 11.36 1.31 20.02
CA TRP A 72 11.33 0.23 20.99
C TRP A 72 11.36 0.74 22.43
N GLU A 73 11.97 1.89 22.70
CA GLU A 73 11.93 2.50 24.04
C GLU A 73 10.50 2.83 24.48
N GLY A 74 9.64 3.26 23.55
CA GLY A 74 8.22 3.50 23.80
C GLY A 74 7.47 2.21 24.15
N VAL A 75 7.70 1.16 23.37
CA VAL A 75 7.11 -0.18 23.62
C VAL A 75 7.54 -0.73 24.98
N LYS A 76 8.84 -0.67 25.31
CA LYS A 76 9.40 -1.14 26.58
C LYS A 76 8.87 -0.35 27.78
N ALA A 77 8.70 0.96 27.63
CA ALA A 77 8.27 1.84 28.71
C ALA A 77 6.74 1.91 28.89
N ALA A 78 5.96 1.37 27.95
CA ALA A 78 4.50 1.41 27.99
C ALA A 78 3.94 0.72 29.25
N VAL A 79 2.80 1.23 29.72
CA VAL A 79 2.11 0.73 30.91
C VAL A 79 0.61 0.62 30.65
N PRO A 80 -0.11 -0.29 31.33
CA PRO A 80 -1.57 -0.29 31.34
C PRO A 80 -2.11 1.09 31.74
N ARG A 81 -3.08 1.62 30.98
CA ARG A 81 -3.75 2.91 31.25
C ARG A 81 -5.08 2.74 31.98
N PHE A 82 -5.70 1.57 31.82
CA PHE A 82 -6.96 1.19 32.45
C PHE A 82 -6.98 -0.33 32.71
N PRO A 83 -7.90 -0.86 33.55
CA PRO A 83 -8.00 -2.29 33.81
C PRO A 83 -8.20 -3.10 32.53
N GLY A 84 -7.39 -4.15 32.34
CA GLY A 84 -7.43 -4.98 31.13
C GLY A 84 -6.72 -4.39 29.91
N HIS A 85 -6.08 -3.22 30.02
CA HIS A 85 -5.29 -2.64 28.94
C HIS A 85 -4.02 -3.47 28.66
N GLU A 86 -3.80 -3.79 27.39
CA GLU A 86 -2.83 -4.78 26.93
C GLU A 86 -1.45 -4.15 26.65
N GLN A 87 -0.87 -3.53 27.68
CA GLN A 87 0.48 -2.94 27.63
C GLN A 87 1.33 -3.41 28.83
N PRO A 88 2.67 -3.46 28.70
CA PRO A 88 3.42 -3.30 27.46
C PRO A 88 3.24 -4.48 26.50
N LEU A 89 3.26 -4.19 25.19
CA LEU A 89 3.38 -5.22 24.15
C LEU A 89 4.74 -5.93 24.22
N ARG A 90 4.76 -7.23 23.93
CA ARG A 90 5.97 -8.08 24.02
C ARG A 90 6.24 -8.81 22.71
N PRO A 91 7.09 -8.25 21.82
CA PRO A 91 7.46 -8.89 20.57
C PRO A 91 8.20 -10.22 20.82
N THR A 92 7.76 -11.30 20.18
CA THR A 92 8.38 -12.64 20.34
C THR A 92 9.78 -12.69 19.74
N TRP A 93 10.08 -11.83 18.77
CA TRP A 93 11.40 -11.71 18.16
C TRP A 93 12.33 -10.74 18.89
N GLY A 94 11.87 -10.16 20.00
CA GLY A 94 12.57 -9.09 20.70
C GLY A 94 12.56 -7.78 19.93
N TYR A 95 13.48 -6.89 20.31
CA TYR A 95 13.58 -5.52 19.82
C TYR A 95 14.69 -5.45 18.76
N PHE A 96 14.39 -5.93 17.55
CA PHE A 96 15.36 -6.05 16.48
C PHE A 96 15.54 -4.76 15.68
N ASP A 97 16.68 -4.66 14.99
CA ASP A 97 17.01 -3.58 14.05
C ASP A 97 16.67 -4.06 12.63
N GLU A 98 15.65 -3.46 12.00
CA GLU A 98 15.20 -3.86 10.67
C GLU A 98 16.12 -3.39 9.53
N SER A 99 17.10 -2.55 9.81
CA SER A 99 18.13 -2.17 8.86
C SER A 99 19.21 -3.26 8.68
N ASP A 100 19.19 -4.29 9.53
CA ASP A 100 19.98 -5.51 9.34
C ASP A 100 19.26 -6.46 8.37
N PRO A 101 19.88 -6.81 7.23
CA PRO A 101 19.26 -7.67 6.23
C PRO A 101 18.92 -9.08 6.73
N GLN A 102 19.54 -9.57 7.82
CA GLN A 102 19.16 -10.85 8.41
C GLN A 102 17.77 -10.79 9.04
N TRP A 103 17.44 -9.66 9.67
CA TRP A 103 16.10 -9.43 10.22
C TRP A 103 15.08 -9.21 9.11
N SER A 104 15.40 -8.40 8.10
CA SER A 104 14.51 -8.25 6.95
C SER A 104 14.26 -9.59 6.24
N ALA A 105 15.27 -10.46 6.14
CA ALA A 105 15.09 -11.79 5.55
C ALA A 105 14.08 -12.64 6.35
N ARG A 106 14.14 -12.58 7.68
CA ARG A 106 13.17 -13.25 8.56
C ARG A 106 11.76 -12.69 8.41
N GLU A 107 11.64 -11.37 8.26
CA GLU A 107 10.35 -10.71 7.98
C GLU A 107 9.77 -11.15 6.63
N ILE A 108 10.60 -11.20 5.58
CA ILE A 108 10.22 -11.65 4.24
C ILE A 108 9.73 -13.11 4.27
N ASP A 109 10.43 -14.01 4.97
CA ASP A 109 10.01 -15.40 5.08
C ASP A 109 8.63 -15.50 5.72
N LEU A 110 8.43 -14.83 6.85
CA LEU A 110 7.14 -14.81 7.54
C LEU A 110 6.04 -14.23 6.64
N ALA A 111 6.28 -13.12 5.96
CA ALA A 111 5.28 -12.48 5.11
C ALA A 111 4.90 -13.35 3.91
N ALA A 112 5.88 -13.83 3.17
CA ALA A 112 5.68 -14.63 1.97
C ALA A 112 5.02 -16.00 2.28
N ASP A 113 5.38 -16.64 3.40
CA ASP A 113 4.78 -17.92 3.83
C ASP A 113 3.29 -17.80 4.20
N HIS A 114 2.80 -16.57 4.38
CA HIS A 114 1.45 -16.26 4.83
C HIS A 114 0.61 -15.48 3.79
N GLY A 115 1.08 -15.42 2.55
CA GLY A 115 0.32 -14.85 1.44
C GLY A 115 0.22 -13.32 1.47
N ILE A 116 1.20 -12.66 2.08
CA ILE A 116 1.47 -11.24 1.85
C ILE A 116 2.30 -11.12 0.57
N ASP A 117 1.94 -10.18 -0.32
CA ASP A 117 2.58 -10.06 -1.63
C ASP A 117 3.52 -8.84 -1.72
N VAL A 118 3.21 -7.77 -0.99
CA VAL A 118 3.92 -6.48 -1.11
C VAL A 118 4.13 -5.82 0.24
N PHE A 119 5.35 -5.35 0.50
CA PHE A 119 5.60 -4.33 1.51
C PHE A 119 5.52 -2.93 0.90
N LEU A 120 4.62 -2.10 1.42
CA LEU A 120 4.50 -0.69 1.08
C LEU A 120 5.24 0.13 2.14
N PHE A 121 6.48 0.51 1.86
CA PHE A 121 7.32 1.24 2.80
C PHE A 121 6.83 2.67 2.97
N ASP A 122 6.64 3.07 4.21
CA ASP A 122 6.57 4.48 4.59
C ASP A 122 7.92 5.12 4.23
N TRP A 123 7.90 5.92 3.16
CA TRP A 123 9.09 6.52 2.60
C TRP A 123 9.13 8.00 2.94
N TYR A 124 10.23 8.43 3.57
CA TYR A 124 10.36 9.79 4.08
C TYR A 124 11.40 10.59 3.31
N TRP A 125 10.92 11.69 2.74
CA TRP A 125 11.73 12.67 2.04
C TRP A 125 11.26 14.08 2.39
N TYR A 126 12.20 14.91 2.83
CA TYR A 126 11.96 16.25 3.33
C TYR A 126 12.80 17.27 2.55
N SER A 127 12.37 17.55 1.33
CA SER A 127 13.01 18.54 0.46
C SER A 127 14.50 18.28 0.17
N GLY A 128 14.88 17.02 0.01
CA GLY A 128 16.28 16.60 -0.18
C GLY A 128 16.93 15.96 1.03
N VAL A 129 16.24 15.93 2.17
CA VAL A 129 16.69 15.23 3.37
C VAL A 129 15.98 13.90 3.45
N LYS A 130 16.76 12.81 3.38
CA LYS A 130 16.27 11.45 3.61
C LYS A 130 16.04 11.21 5.10
N ASN A 131 15.16 10.28 5.42
CA ASN A 131 14.92 9.90 6.80
C ASN A 131 14.53 8.43 6.85
N MET A 132 15.20 7.65 7.71
CA MET A 132 14.84 6.26 7.98
C MET A 132 14.88 5.34 6.75
N GLU A 133 15.64 5.70 5.71
CA GLU A 133 15.77 4.90 4.50
C GLU A 133 16.49 3.57 4.73
N GLU A 134 17.21 3.42 5.84
CA GLU A 134 18.08 2.27 6.11
C GLU A 134 17.31 0.96 6.20
N ALA A 135 16.09 0.97 6.74
CA ALA A 135 15.21 -0.21 6.76
C ALA A 135 14.99 -0.79 5.34
N LEU A 136 14.81 0.08 4.35
CA LEU A 136 14.67 -0.32 2.96
C LEU A 136 16.04 -0.61 2.33
N GLU A 137 16.97 0.34 2.39
CA GLU A 137 18.22 0.31 1.60
C GLU A 137 19.28 -0.65 2.12
N ARG A 138 19.36 -0.82 3.44
CA ARG A 138 20.30 -1.73 4.11
C ARG A 138 19.63 -3.01 4.57
N GLY A 139 18.35 -2.94 4.97
CA GLY A 139 17.55 -4.10 5.33
C GLY A 139 17.01 -4.83 4.10
N PHE A 140 15.78 -4.52 3.70
CA PHE A 140 15.03 -5.26 2.67
C PHE A 140 15.80 -5.44 1.36
N LEU A 141 16.41 -4.38 0.81
CA LEU A 141 17.11 -4.46 -0.48
C LEU A 141 18.41 -5.28 -0.42
N LYS A 142 18.91 -5.61 0.77
CA LYS A 142 20.10 -6.47 0.97
C LYS A 142 19.76 -7.84 1.54
N ALA A 143 18.49 -8.13 1.84
CA ALA A 143 18.04 -9.43 2.28
C ALA A 143 18.23 -10.48 1.16
N ALA A 144 18.72 -11.66 1.53
CA ALA A 144 19.09 -12.71 0.56
C ALA A 144 17.89 -13.32 -0.16
N ASN A 145 16.69 -13.21 0.41
CA ASN A 145 15.43 -13.78 -0.05
C ASN A 145 14.42 -12.70 -0.51
N ARG A 146 14.88 -11.47 -0.76
CA ARG A 146 13.99 -10.34 -1.12
C ARG A 146 13.12 -10.58 -2.35
N ASP A 147 13.56 -11.43 -3.27
CA ASP A 147 12.84 -11.81 -4.49
C ASP A 147 11.55 -12.60 -4.23
N ARG A 148 11.34 -13.08 -3.00
CA ARG A 148 10.08 -13.69 -2.56
C ARG A 148 8.92 -12.70 -2.42
N MET A 149 9.23 -11.41 -2.30
CA MET A 149 8.29 -10.33 -2.01
C MET A 149 8.46 -9.21 -3.03
N LYS A 150 7.41 -8.41 -3.21
CA LYS A 150 7.54 -7.12 -3.89
C LYS A 150 7.62 -5.99 -2.87
N PHE A 151 8.09 -4.83 -3.30
CA PHE A 151 8.01 -3.62 -2.49
C PHE A 151 7.57 -2.41 -3.31
N ALA A 152 6.95 -1.43 -2.66
CA ALA A 152 6.70 -0.11 -3.22
C ALA A 152 6.82 0.97 -2.15
N LEU A 153 6.72 2.23 -2.57
CA LEU A 153 6.86 3.38 -1.71
C LEU A 153 5.52 4.08 -1.49
N MET A 154 5.26 4.45 -0.24
CA MET A 154 4.29 5.46 0.13
C MET A 154 5.05 6.66 0.68
N TRP A 155 5.09 7.77 -0.05
CA TRP A 155 5.65 9.00 0.48
C TRP A 155 4.79 9.49 1.65
N ALA A 156 5.34 9.39 2.86
CA ALA A 156 4.73 9.83 4.11
C ALA A 156 4.72 11.37 4.19
N ASN A 157 3.86 11.98 3.37
CA ASN A 157 3.75 13.42 3.22
C ASN A 157 3.03 14.07 4.42
N HIS A 158 3.80 14.27 5.47
CA HIS A 158 3.46 15.09 6.63
C HIS A 158 4.75 15.59 7.27
N HIS A 159 4.69 16.68 8.02
CA HIS A 159 5.86 17.13 8.79
C HIS A 159 6.35 16.03 9.73
N ARG A 160 7.68 15.86 9.85
CA ARG A 160 8.26 15.12 10.97
C ARG A 160 8.14 15.98 12.22
N ARG A 161 7.33 15.54 13.17
CA ARG A 161 7.12 16.21 14.45
C ARG A 161 7.58 15.31 15.59
N ASP A 162 7.89 15.89 16.74
CA ASP A 162 8.05 15.08 17.96
C ASP A 162 6.68 14.53 18.36
N GLN A 163 6.50 13.24 18.13
CA GLN A 163 5.29 12.50 18.45
C GLN A 163 5.53 11.45 19.55
N PHE A 164 6.74 11.41 20.12
CA PHE A 164 7.17 10.34 21.03
C PHE A 164 7.27 10.89 22.45
N CYS A 165 6.22 10.68 23.23
CA CYS A 165 6.01 11.28 24.55
C CYS A 165 5.99 12.82 24.55
N PRO A 166 5.22 13.48 23.66
CA PRO A 166 5.17 14.94 23.61
C PRO A 166 4.51 15.53 24.86
N ASP A 167 4.91 16.74 25.24
CA ASP A 167 4.26 17.51 26.30
C ASP A 167 2.88 17.99 25.81
N LEU A 168 1.80 17.55 26.48
CA LEU A 168 0.43 17.86 26.10
C LEU A 168 0.11 19.37 26.16
N THR A 169 0.88 20.14 26.93
CA THR A 169 0.65 21.57 27.15
C THR A 169 1.38 22.47 26.16
N LYS A 170 2.20 21.90 25.27
CA LYS A 170 3.07 22.65 24.36
C LYS A 170 2.77 22.33 22.90
N GLU A 171 3.13 23.27 22.04
CA GLU A 171 3.17 23.00 20.61
C GLU A 171 4.21 21.91 20.29
N ARG A 172 3.88 21.07 19.31
CA ARG A 172 4.80 20.03 18.86
C ARG A 172 5.93 20.64 18.04
N THR A 173 7.15 20.35 18.44
CA THR A 173 8.35 20.64 17.66
C THR A 173 8.26 19.98 16.28
N VAL A 174 8.44 20.78 15.23
CA VAL A 174 8.60 20.29 13.85
C VAL A 174 10.09 20.12 13.61
N TRP A 175 10.56 18.89 13.46
CA TRP A 175 11.96 18.60 13.16
C TRP A 175 12.29 18.77 11.68
N LEU A 176 11.42 18.24 10.81
CA LEU A 176 11.57 18.38 9.36
C LEU A 176 10.22 18.75 8.75
N PRO A 177 10.10 19.91 8.07
CA PRO A 177 8.85 20.27 7.42
C PRO A 177 8.68 19.51 6.10
N SER A 178 7.51 18.89 5.88
CA SER A 178 7.12 18.41 4.54
C SER A 178 6.72 19.61 3.66
N ARG A 179 7.43 19.79 2.55
CA ARG A 179 7.19 20.84 1.56
C ARG A 179 7.45 20.30 0.17
N HIS A 180 6.50 20.51 -0.73
CA HIS A 180 6.57 20.06 -2.12
C HIS A 180 6.73 21.24 -3.07
N SER A 181 7.58 21.03 -4.07
CA SER A 181 7.70 21.91 -5.23
C SER A 181 7.98 21.04 -6.46
N PRO A 182 7.75 21.54 -7.69
CA PRO A 182 8.10 20.79 -8.91
C PRO A 182 9.55 20.29 -8.91
N ARG A 183 10.49 21.16 -8.50
CA ARG A 183 11.92 20.82 -8.43
C ARG A 183 12.21 19.74 -7.38
N ASP A 184 11.53 19.79 -6.24
CA ASP A 184 11.75 18.77 -5.21
C ASP A 184 11.13 17.42 -5.58
N LEU A 185 9.94 17.43 -6.19
CA LEU A 185 9.32 16.22 -6.74
C LEU A 185 10.24 15.56 -7.77
N GLU A 186 10.86 16.34 -8.66
CA GLU A 186 11.86 15.81 -9.59
C GLU A 186 13.05 15.18 -8.88
N ARG A 187 13.60 15.82 -7.83
CA ARG A 187 14.73 15.26 -7.06
C ARG A 187 14.36 13.97 -6.33
N ALA A 188 13.19 13.93 -5.70
CA ALA A 188 12.69 12.74 -5.03
C ALA A 188 12.56 11.57 -6.01
N LEU A 189 12.04 11.83 -7.21
CA LEU A 189 11.88 10.80 -8.23
C LEU A 189 13.18 10.40 -8.91
N ASP A 190 14.14 11.31 -9.09
CA ASP A 190 15.48 10.96 -9.55
C ASP A 190 16.15 9.98 -8.60
N TYR A 191 16.06 10.26 -7.30
CA TYR A 191 16.52 9.33 -6.26
C TYR A 191 15.78 7.99 -6.38
N CYS A 192 14.47 7.99 -6.55
CA CYS A 192 13.72 6.75 -6.71
C CYS A 192 14.08 5.97 -7.99
N VAL A 193 14.39 6.64 -9.10
CA VAL A 193 14.85 6.01 -10.34
C VAL A 193 16.20 5.33 -10.14
N GLU A 194 17.12 6.00 -9.45
CA GLU A 194 18.46 5.49 -9.17
C GLU A 194 18.44 4.29 -8.22
N HIS A 195 17.62 4.36 -7.17
CA HIS A 195 17.67 3.39 -6.07
C HIS A 195 16.60 2.29 -6.15
N TYR A 196 15.39 2.58 -6.65
CA TYR A 196 14.22 1.74 -6.42
C TYR A 196 13.47 1.28 -7.68
N PHE A 197 13.13 2.18 -8.62
CA PHE A 197 12.22 1.85 -9.73
C PHE A 197 12.80 0.86 -10.75
N ARG A 198 14.12 0.67 -10.72
CA ARG A 198 14.82 -0.34 -11.54
C ARG A 198 14.90 -1.72 -10.89
N GLN A 199 14.55 -1.83 -9.60
CA GLN A 199 14.59 -3.10 -8.90
C GLN A 199 13.56 -4.06 -9.51
N PRO A 200 13.92 -5.34 -9.74
CA PRO A 200 13.03 -6.30 -10.42
C PRO A 200 11.79 -6.66 -9.59
N ASP A 201 11.90 -6.55 -8.28
CA ASP A 201 10.89 -6.76 -7.24
C ASP A 201 10.11 -5.47 -6.89
N TYR A 202 10.35 -4.35 -7.58
CA TYR A 202 9.50 -3.15 -7.41
C TYR A 202 8.07 -3.45 -7.89
N TRP A 203 7.08 -3.22 -7.04
CA TRP A 203 5.70 -3.56 -7.34
C TRP A 203 5.13 -2.72 -8.47
N ARG A 204 4.47 -3.40 -9.40
CA ARG A 204 3.82 -2.80 -10.56
C ARG A 204 2.37 -3.22 -10.64
N VAL A 205 1.51 -2.26 -10.95
CA VAL A 205 0.09 -2.46 -11.20
C VAL A 205 -0.14 -2.26 -12.70
N GLU A 206 -0.61 -3.30 -13.38
CA GLU A 206 -0.83 -3.27 -14.84
C GLU A 206 0.42 -2.82 -15.63
N GLY A 207 1.60 -3.22 -15.16
CA GLY A 207 2.89 -2.87 -15.76
C GLY A 207 3.44 -1.48 -15.38
N ARG A 208 2.67 -0.66 -14.64
CA ARG A 208 3.05 0.68 -14.17
C ARG A 208 3.69 0.65 -12.79
N LEU A 209 4.67 1.50 -12.50
CA LEU A 209 5.32 1.60 -11.20
C LEU A 209 4.32 2.08 -10.15
N PHE A 210 4.08 1.36 -9.05
CA PHE A 210 3.18 1.87 -8.01
C PHE A 210 3.88 2.89 -7.11
N PHE A 211 3.28 4.06 -6.88
CA PHE A 211 3.79 5.05 -5.90
C PHE A 211 2.62 5.73 -5.19
N SER A 212 2.60 5.67 -3.86
CA SER A 212 1.52 6.22 -3.03
C SER A 212 1.93 7.52 -2.35
N ILE A 213 0.96 8.42 -2.15
CA ILE A 213 1.15 9.68 -1.43
C ILE A 213 0.21 9.72 -0.22
N PHE A 214 0.76 9.77 0.99
CA PHE A 214 -0.01 10.06 2.19
C PHE A 214 -0.48 11.53 2.20
N GLN A 215 -1.69 11.83 2.69
CA GLN A 215 -2.29 13.17 2.61
C GLN A 215 -2.19 13.78 1.20
N ALA A 216 -2.60 13.02 0.19
CA ALA A 216 -2.41 13.39 -1.23
C ALA A 216 -3.08 14.71 -1.63
N THR A 217 -4.17 15.12 -0.97
CA THR A 217 -4.81 16.43 -1.22
C THR A 217 -3.91 17.60 -0.83
N GLU A 218 -3.13 17.47 0.25
CA GLU A 218 -2.17 18.48 0.67
C GLU A 218 -0.99 18.55 -0.30
N PHE A 219 -0.52 17.40 -0.79
CA PHE A 219 0.48 17.33 -1.86
C PHE A 219 0.01 18.07 -3.12
N VAL A 220 -1.20 17.77 -3.61
CA VAL A 220 -1.80 18.45 -4.78
C VAL A 220 -1.92 19.95 -4.53
N ARG A 221 -2.32 20.38 -3.32
CA ARG A 221 -2.41 21.80 -2.97
C ARG A 221 -1.06 22.50 -3.03
N GLN A 222 0.00 21.89 -2.48
CA GLN A 222 1.35 22.47 -2.48
C GLN A 222 1.95 22.58 -3.88
N LEU A 223 1.56 21.70 -4.81
CA LEU A 223 1.98 21.75 -6.22
C LEU A 223 1.17 22.71 -7.09
N GLY A 224 0.24 23.48 -6.52
CA GLY A 224 -0.52 24.50 -7.24
C GLY A 224 -1.92 24.04 -7.69
N GLY A 225 -2.41 22.93 -7.15
CA GLY A 225 -3.76 22.41 -7.43
C GLY A 225 -3.78 21.28 -8.48
N PRO A 226 -4.97 20.74 -8.79
CA PRO A 226 -5.10 19.53 -9.60
C PRO A 226 -4.51 19.67 -11.00
N GLN A 227 -4.81 20.75 -11.71
CA GLN A 227 -4.40 20.93 -13.10
C GLN A 227 -2.88 21.06 -13.25
N GLU A 228 -2.22 21.78 -12.33
CA GLU A 228 -0.76 21.88 -12.33
C GLU A 228 -0.11 20.56 -11.91
N THR A 229 -0.69 19.87 -10.92
CA THR A 229 -0.22 18.54 -10.53
C THR A 229 -0.29 17.56 -11.70
N ALA A 230 -1.42 17.51 -12.44
CA ALA A 230 -1.59 16.63 -13.58
C ALA A 230 -0.52 16.84 -14.67
N LYS A 231 -0.18 18.10 -14.98
CA LYS A 231 0.91 18.44 -15.91
C LYS A 231 2.26 17.95 -15.41
N LEU A 232 2.52 18.07 -14.11
CA LEU A 232 3.76 17.58 -13.50
C LEU A 232 3.85 16.06 -13.55
N LEU A 233 2.77 15.34 -13.22
CA LEU A 233 2.73 13.88 -13.28
C LEU A 233 2.92 13.36 -14.71
N GLN A 234 2.36 14.04 -15.72
CA GLN A 234 2.62 13.71 -17.13
C GLN A 234 4.10 13.90 -17.51
N LYS A 235 4.72 15.01 -17.10
CA LYS A 235 6.17 15.25 -17.35
C LYS A 235 7.04 14.18 -16.68
N ILE A 236 6.62 13.68 -15.52
CA ILE A 236 7.30 12.57 -14.84
C ILE A 236 7.21 11.30 -15.67
N ASP A 237 6.03 10.94 -16.19
CA ASP A 237 5.87 9.76 -17.05
C ASP A 237 6.74 9.85 -18.32
N GLU A 238 6.85 11.03 -18.93
CA GLU A 238 7.76 11.26 -20.06
C GLU A 238 9.24 11.09 -19.69
N ARG A 239 9.63 11.51 -18.48
CA ARG A 239 10.99 11.37 -17.95
C ARG A 239 11.31 9.92 -17.65
N LEU A 240 10.37 9.18 -17.05
CA LEU A 240 10.49 7.73 -16.85
C LEU A 240 10.66 7.00 -18.18
N GLY A 241 9.86 7.35 -19.20
CA GLY A 241 9.99 6.80 -20.54
C GLY A 241 11.37 7.04 -21.17
N ARG A 242 11.92 8.25 -21.04
CA ARG A 242 13.31 8.56 -21.47
C ARG A 242 14.37 7.76 -20.72
N ALA A 243 14.09 7.37 -19.48
CA ALA A 243 14.94 6.49 -18.68
C ALA A 243 14.69 4.98 -18.94
N GLY A 244 13.83 4.62 -19.91
CA GLY A 244 13.47 3.23 -20.21
C GLY A 244 12.65 2.57 -19.11
N LEU A 245 11.91 3.35 -18.32
CA LEU A 245 11.04 2.87 -17.25
C LEU A 245 9.55 3.00 -17.65
N PRO A 246 8.68 2.13 -17.11
CA PRO A 246 7.24 2.27 -17.33
C PRO A 246 6.69 3.51 -16.62
N PRO A 247 5.50 4.01 -17.04
CA PRO A 247 4.87 5.14 -16.39
C PRO A 247 4.42 4.79 -14.96
N MET A 248 4.11 5.82 -14.18
CA MET A 248 3.74 5.68 -12.78
C MET A 248 2.24 5.42 -12.60
N HIS A 249 1.87 4.49 -11.74
CA HIS A 249 0.54 4.36 -11.14
C HIS A 249 0.52 5.13 -9.83
N TRP A 250 0.04 6.37 -9.91
CA TRP A 250 -0.12 7.24 -8.75
C TRP A 250 -1.31 6.79 -7.89
N ASN A 251 -1.03 6.39 -6.66
CA ASN A 251 -2.02 6.20 -5.61
C ASN A 251 -2.01 7.38 -4.64
N GLY A 252 -3.17 7.81 -4.17
CA GLY A 252 -3.25 8.82 -3.13
C GLY A 252 -4.11 8.34 -1.97
N MET A 253 -3.65 8.60 -0.76
CA MET A 253 -4.40 8.24 0.45
C MET A 253 -5.35 9.36 0.85
N VAL A 254 -6.66 9.08 0.80
CA VAL A 254 -7.72 10.02 1.16
C VAL A 254 -8.84 9.33 1.95
N ALA A 255 -9.56 10.12 2.75
CA ALA A 255 -10.60 9.60 3.63
C ALA A 255 -12.00 9.55 2.98
N ASP A 256 -12.22 10.28 1.88
CA ASP A 256 -13.55 10.47 1.31
C ASP A 256 -13.56 10.69 -0.23
N PRO A 257 -14.72 10.51 -0.87
CA PRO A 257 -14.88 10.67 -2.32
C PRO A 257 -14.60 12.06 -2.88
N LYS A 258 -14.83 13.13 -2.10
CA LYS A 258 -14.58 14.51 -2.55
C LYS A 258 -13.08 14.74 -2.71
N ALA A 259 -12.29 14.27 -1.74
CA ALA A 259 -10.85 14.25 -1.85
C ALA A 259 -10.37 13.37 -3.02
N ALA A 260 -11.00 12.21 -3.27
CA ALA A 260 -10.67 11.37 -4.41
C ALA A 260 -10.96 12.04 -5.77
N ALA A 261 -11.99 12.90 -5.86
CA ALA A 261 -12.26 13.68 -7.07
C ALA A 261 -11.14 14.69 -7.38
N ILE A 262 -10.61 15.36 -6.36
CA ILE A 262 -9.42 16.24 -6.50
C ILE A 262 -8.24 15.44 -7.07
N LEU A 263 -8.01 14.23 -6.57
CA LEU A 263 -6.92 13.37 -7.06
C LEU A 263 -7.15 12.89 -8.50
N LYS A 264 -8.40 12.60 -8.88
CA LYS A 264 -8.74 12.22 -10.25
C LYS A 264 -8.38 13.34 -11.22
N GLU A 265 -8.74 14.58 -10.90
CA GLU A 265 -8.37 15.76 -11.69
C GLU A 265 -6.85 15.97 -11.72
N ALA A 266 -6.15 15.62 -10.63
CA ALA A 266 -4.70 15.72 -10.52
C ALA A 266 -3.92 14.60 -11.25
N GLY A 267 -4.61 13.65 -11.89
CA GLY A 267 -3.97 12.57 -12.66
C GLY A 267 -3.66 11.29 -11.87
N PHE A 268 -4.17 11.15 -10.64
CA PHE A 268 -4.02 9.90 -9.88
C PHE A 268 -4.83 8.76 -10.52
N SER A 269 -4.32 7.54 -10.37
CA SER A 269 -4.91 6.33 -10.96
C SER A 269 -5.77 5.53 -9.97
N SER A 270 -5.51 5.67 -8.67
CA SER A 270 -6.27 4.99 -7.63
C SER A 270 -6.24 5.74 -6.31
N THR A 271 -7.11 5.36 -5.38
CA THR A 271 -7.12 5.84 -4.00
C THR A 271 -7.00 4.69 -3.01
N SER A 272 -6.49 5.00 -1.83
CA SER A 272 -6.55 4.15 -0.65
C SER A 272 -6.69 5.02 0.59
N ARG A 273 -6.52 4.45 1.79
CA ARG A 273 -6.47 5.18 3.05
C ARG A 273 -5.42 4.52 3.93
N TYR A 274 -4.67 5.32 4.70
CA TYR A 274 -3.64 4.80 5.60
C TYR A 274 -4.24 3.86 6.65
N ASN A 275 -5.29 4.30 7.33
CA ASN A 275 -6.01 3.50 8.32
C ASN A 275 -7.45 4.02 8.52
N VAL A 276 -8.35 3.16 8.98
CA VAL A 276 -9.59 3.51 9.68
C VAL A 276 -9.37 3.12 11.14
N ASN A 277 -8.79 4.04 11.90
CA ASN A 277 -8.25 3.78 13.25
C ASN A 277 -9.17 4.26 14.39
N THR A 278 -10.30 4.87 14.06
CA THR A 278 -11.32 5.30 15.01
C THR A 278 -12.69 5.31 14.33
N THR A 279 -13.72 5.03 15.11
CA THR A 279 -15.14 5.23 14.79
C THR A 279 -15.56 6.70 14.88
N GLY A 280 -14.73 7.54 15.51
CA GLY A 280 -15.02 8.95 15.81
C GLY A 280 -16.04 9.14 16.92
N LYS A 281 -16.35 8.08 17.68
CA LYS A 281 -17.44 8.04 18.67
C LYS A 281 -16.98 7.56 20.05
N ALA A 282 -15.68 7.65 20.35
CA ALA A 282 -15.17 7.31 21.67
C ALA A 282 -15.96 8.01 22.78
N GLY A 283 -16.38 7.24 23.77
CA GLY A 283 -17.02 7.75 24.98
C GLY A 283 -16.03 8.44 25.93
N PRO A 284 -16.49 8.85 27.13
CA PRO A 284 -15.64 9.52 28.12
C PRO A 284 -14.43 8.68 28.57
N GLU A 285 -14.52 7.36 28.47
CA GLU A 285 -13.43 6.43 28.79
C GLU A 285 -12.32 6.39 27.73
N LEU A 286 -12.48 7.07 26.59
CA LEU A 286 -11.56 7.02 25.44
C LEU A 286 -11.27 5.60 24.94
N VAL A 287 -12.28 4.73 25.01
CA VAL A 287 -12.21 3.35 24.50
C VAL A 287 -13.26 3.17 23.40
N GLU A 288 -12.88 2.45 22.35
CA GLU A 288 -13.74 2.01 21.26
C GLU A 288 -13.66 0.48 21.09
N GLN A 289 -14.76 -0.17 20.70
CA GLN A 289 -14.76 -1.61 20.45
C GLN A 289 -14.27 -1.91 19.03
N TYR A 290 -13.46 -2.95 18.88
CA TYR A 290 -12.96 -3.38 17.57
C TYR A 290 -14.09 -3.74 16.61
N GLU A 291 -15.22 -4.28 17.07
CA GLU A 291 -16.39 -4.54 16.23
C GLU A 291 -17.00 -3.28 15.61
N ASP A 292 -17.04 -2.18 16.35
CA ASP A 292 -17.50 -0.90 15.82
C ASP A 292 -16.50 -0.38 14.79
N LEU A 293 -15.19 -0.61 15.01
CA LEU A 293 -14.15 -0.29 14.04
C LEU A 293 -14.28 -1.12 12.76
N MET A 294 -14.57 -2.43 12.87
CA MET A 294 -14.86 -3.30 11.73
C MET A 294 -16.03 -2.74 10.91
N GLN A 295 -17.07 -2.25 11.59
CA GLN A 295 -18.21 -1.61 10.92
C GLN A 295 -17.81 -0.30 10.23
N ALA A 296 -16.99 0.54 10.87
CA ALA A 296 -16.47 1.76 10.26
C ALA A 296 -15.63 1.49 9.00
N HIS A 297 -14.86 0.40 8.97
CA HIS A 297 -14.16 -0.07 7.76
C HIS A 297 -15.14 -0.38 6.63
N ARG A 298 -16.18 -1.19 6.90
CA ARG A 298 -17.20 -1.56 5.88
C ARG A 298 -17.90 -0.33 5.32
N GLU A 299 -18.29 0.60 6.18
CA GLU A 299 -18.94 1.85 5.79
C GLU A 299 -18.02 2.71 4.92
N HIS A 300 -16.74 2.81 5.29
CA HIS A 300 -15.76 3.54 4.49
C HIS A 300 -15.61 2.92 3.09
N TRP A 301 -15.43 1.60 2.99
CA TRP A 301 -15.29 0.92 1.70
C TRP A 301 -16.54 1.09 0.83
N GLN A 302 -17.74 0.96 1.40
CA GLN A 302 -19.00 1.19 0.70
C GLN A 302 -19.13 2.63 0.20
N LYS A 303 -18.81 3.61 1.05
CA LYS A 303 -18.82 5.03 0.70
C LYS A 303 -17.87 5.33 -0.46
N MET A 304 -16.64 4.82 -0.40
CA MET A 304 -15.66 5.00 -1.48
C MET A 304 -16.10 4.29 -2.76
N THR A 305 -16.73 3.13 -2.65
CA THR A 305 -17.23 2.38 -3.82
C THR A 305 -18.39 3.08 -4.51
N ALA A 306 -19.32 3.62 -3.74
CA ALA A 306 -20.50 4.28 -4.27
C ALA A 306 -20.19 5.61 -4.97
N ALA A 307 -19.18 6.36 -4.50
CA ALA A 307 -19.04 7.76 -4.89
C ALA A 307 -17.62 8.19 -5.34
N SER A 308 -16.57 7.40 -5.13
CA SER A 308 -15.23 7.76 -5.61
C SER A 308 -15.13 7.62 -7.12
N PRO A 309 -14.59 8.62 -7.85
CA PRO A 309 -14.29 8.50 -9.28
C PRO A 309 -13.03 7.67 -9.57
N LEU A 310 -12.33 7.21 -8.52
CA LEU A 310 -11.15 6.35 -8.59
C LEU A 310 -11.44 5.00 -7.93
N VAL A 311 -10.83 3.95 -8.44
CA VAL A 311 -10.78 2.64 -7.77
C VAL A 311 -10.15 2.83 -6.39
N ASN A 312 -10.80 2.31 -5.36
CA ASN A 312 -10.34 2.40 -3.98
C ASN A 312 -9.86 1.04 -3.49
N MET A 313 -8.61 0.95 -3.05
CA MET A 313 -8.11 -0.23 -2.33
C MET A 313 -8.65 -0.20 -0.90
N PRO A 314 -9.43 -1.20 -0.46
CA PRO A 314 -9.90 -1.24 0.93
C PRO A 314 -8.71 -1.44 1.86
N VAL A 315 -8.67 -0.64 2.94
CA VAL A 315 -7.70 -0.81 4.03
C VAL A 315 -8.30 -1.61 5.17
N VAL A 316 -7.49 -2.41 5.86
CA VAL A 316 -7.80 -3.23 7.03
C VAL A 316 -6.78 -2.95 8.13
N THR A 317 -7.18 -2.97 9.41
CA THR A 317 -6.24 -2.80 10.55
C THR A 317 -6.41 -3.89 11.59
N THR A 318 -5.36 -4.17 12.35
CA THR A 318 -5.42 -5.03 13.54
C THR A 318 -5.89 -4.28 14.77
N GLY A 319 -6.01 -2.95 14.75
CA GLY A 319 -6.48 -2.15 15.88
C GLY A 319 -5.90 -0.75 15.88
N TRP A 320 -5.93 -0.11 17.05
CA TRP A 320 -5.32 1.18 17.31
C TRP A 320 -5.08 1.39 18.81
N ASP A 321 -3.82 1.48 19.21
CA ASP A 321 -3.38 1.83 20.57
C ASP A 321 -2.05 2.59 20.50
N VAL A 322 -2.15 3.92 20.59
CA VAL A 322 -1.00 4.84 20.53
C VAL A 322 -0.43 5.18 21.91
N THR A 323 -0.91 4.53 22.98
CA THR A 323 -0.45 4.81 24.34
C THR A 323 1.05 4.59 24.61
N PRO A 324 1.80 3.75 23.85
CA PRO A 324 3.27 3.71 23.94
C PRO A 324 3.95 5.03 23.56
N ARG A 325 3.29 5.88 22.75
CA ARG A 325 3.78 7.21 22.39
C ARG A 325 3.35 8.29 23.41
N CYS A 326 2.57 7.95 24.43
CA CYS A 326 2.08 8.90 25.43
C CYS A 326 2.97 8.95 26.68
N ARG A 327 3.15 10.14 27.27
CA ARG A 327 3.86 10.26 28.54
C ARG A 327 3.13 9.52 29.67
N ARG A 328 3.89 8.89 30.57
CA ARG A 328 3.34 8.06 31.66
C ARG A 328 2.67 8.85 32.78
N ASP A 329 3.09 10.11 32.96
CA ASP A 329 2.57 11.01 33.99
C ASP A 329 1.22 11.67 33.61
N VAL A 330 0.79 11.55 32.35
CA VAL A 330 -0.54 12.03 31.94
C VAL A 330 -1.59 10.98 32.34
N PRO A 331 -2.63 11.38 33.10
CA PRO A 331 -3.65 10.46 33.59
C PRO A 331 -4.55 9.93 32.46
N TRP A 332 -5.17 8.78 32.71
CA TRP A 332 -6.24 8.22 31.89
C TRP A 332 -7.62 8.46 32.55
N PRO A 333 -8.68 8.77 31.80
CA PRO A 333 -8.69 9.10 30.37
C PRO A 333 -7.86 10.36 30.07
N PHE A 334 -7.21 10.42 28.91
CA PHE A 334 -6.37 11.55 28.55
C PHE A 334 -7.17 12.86 28.52
N PRO A 335 -6.69 13.94 29.16
CA PRO A 335 -7.37 15.23 29.07
C PRO A 335 -7.27 15.80 27.64
N ALA A 336 -8.20 16.67 27.28
CA ALA A 336 -8.07 17.49 26.09
C ALA A 336 -6.83 18.40 26.22
N ALA A 337 -6.09 18.58 25.12
CA ALA A 337 -4.93 19.45 25.11
C ALA A 337 -5.37 20.91 25.35
N PRO A 338 -4.72 21.65 26.27
CA PRO A 338 -5.11 23.03 26.58
C PRO A 338 -5.10 23.97 25.38
N LEU A 339 -4.20 23.73 24.41
CA LEU A 339 -4.04 24.60 23.24
C LEU A 339 -5.12 24.40 22.17
N SER A 340 -5.56 23.16 21.94
CA SER A 340 -6.51 22.84 20.88
C SER A 340 -7.94 22.61 21.38
N GLY A 341 -8.10 22.35 22.68
CA GLY A 341 -9.36 21.89 23.27
C GLY A 341 -9.78 20.49 22.82
N LYS A 342 -8.88 19.68 22.26
CA LYS A 342 -9.16 18.35 21.69
C LYS A 342 -8.18 17.29 22.18
N HIS A 343 -8.53 16.02 21.98
CA HIS A 343 -7.61 14.89 22.17
C HIS A 343 -6.67 14.81 20.97
N ASP A 344 -5.40 15.15 21.20
CA ASP A 344 -4.55 15.69 20.14
C ASP A 344 -3.58 14.73 19.49
N TYR A 345 -3.64 13.40 19.60
CA TYR A 345 -2.51 12.52 19.22
C TYR A 345 -1.18 12.84 19.98
N PRO A 346 -0.41 11.83 20.40
CA PRO A 346 -0.84 10.44 20.55
C PRO A 346 -1.88 10.28 21.67
N TYR A 347 -2.24 11.35 22.38
CA TYR A 347 -3.28 11.36 23.41
C TYR A 347 -4.68 11.27 22.79
N GLY A 348 -5.16 10.07 22.54
CA GLY A 348 -6.47 9.82 21.94
C GLY A 348 -7.06 8.47 22.33
N PRO A 349 -8.19 8.09 21.72
CA PRO A 349 -8.87 6.83 22.00
C PRO A 349 -8.04 5.58 21.69
N VAL A 350 -8.33 4.50 22.42
CA VAL A 350 -7.78 3.16 22.22
C VAL A 350 -8.88 2.22 21.76
N VAL A 351 -8.57 1.38 20.77
CA VAL A 351 -9.46 0.32 20.29
C VAL A 351 -9.17 -0.97 21.05
N VAL A 352 -10.16 -1.49 21.76
CA VAL A 352 -10.08 -2.73 22.54
C VAL A 352 -10.84 -3.87 21.87
N GLY A 353 -10.60 -5.10 22.32
CA GLY A 353 -11.30 -6.27 21.80
C GLY A 353 -10.77 -6.71 20.43
N SER A 354 -9.59 -6.29 20.00
CA SER A 354 -8.96 -6.87 18.82
C SER A 354 -8.51 -8.30 19.11
N THR A 355 -8.98 -9.26 18.33
CA THR A 355 -8.52 -10.66 18.37
C THR A 355 -8.15 -11.14 16.95
N PRO A 356 -7.29 -12.16 16.82
CA PRO A 356 -6.99 -12.75 15.51
C PRO A 356 -8.24 -13.19 14.72
N GLU A 357 -9.28 -13.66 15.40
CA GLU A 357 -10.55 -14.12 14.79
C GLU A 357 -11.35 -12.95 14.24
N ARG A 358 -11.46 -11.84 14.99
CA ARG A 358 -12.13 -10.62 14.52
C ARG A 358 -11.37 -9.97 13.38
N PHE A 359 -10.03 -9.97 13.44
CA PHE A 359 -9.19 -9.53 12.34
C PHE A 359 -9.39 -10.39 11.09
N GLU A 360 -9.42 -11.73 11.23
CA GLU A 360 -9.73 -12.64 10.12
C GLU A 360 -11.10 -12.34 9.50
N GLN A 361 -12.12 -12.13 10.35
CA GLN A 361 -13.45 -11.77 9.86
C GLN A 361 -13.42 -10.48 9.03
N LEU A 362 -12.67 -9.47 9.47
CA LEU A 362 -12.53 -8.21 8.74
C LEU A 362 -11.76 -8.40 7.41
N LEU A 363 -10.73 -9.24 7.38
CA LEU A 363 -10.04 -9.62 6.14
C LEU A 363 -10.99 -10.32 5.16
N ARG A 364 -11.83 -11.25 5.65
CA ARG A 364 -12.85 -11.92 4.83
C ARG A 364 -13.91 -10.96 4.30
N ASP A 365 -14.29 -9.95 5.09
CA ASP A 365 -15.16 -8.87 4.65
C ASP A 365 -14.51 -8.04 3.53
N ALA A 366 -13.23 -7.68 3.66
CA ALA A 366 -12.48 -6.96 2.64
C ALA A 366 -12.36 -7.77 1.34
N ALA A 367 -12.06 -9.07 1.44
CA ALA A 367 -12.02 -9.98 0.29
C ALA A 367 -13.37 -10.00 -0.46
N ARG A 368 -14.48 -10.19 0.26
CA ARG A 368 -15.83 -10.14 -0.34
C ARG A 368 -16.16 -8.78 -0.94
N HIS A 369 -15.70 -7.69 -0.31
CA HIS A 369 -15.90 -6.34 -0.83
C HIS A 369 -15.19 -6.16 -2.17
N VAL A 370 -13.91 -6.54 -2.26
CA VAL A 370 -13.14 -6.50 -3.52
C VAL A 370 -13.79 -7.37 -4.59
N GLU A 371 -14.22 -8.57 -4.23
CA GLU A 371 -14.88 -9.49 -5.17
C GLU A 371 -16.17 -8.89 -5.74
N ARG A 372 -16.92 -8.11 -4.94
CA ARG A 372 -18.20 -7.52 -5.35
C ARG A 372 -18.07 -6.16 -6.03
N ASP A 373 -16.95 -5.44 -5.86
CA ASP A 373 -16.75 -4.15 -6.50
C ASP A 373 -16.57 -4.35 -8.02
N PRO A 374 -17.47 -3.83 -8.88
CA PRO A 374 -17.40 -4.00 -10.33
C PRO A 374 -16.14 -3.36 -10.94
N ARG A 375 -15.48 -2.46 -10.22
CA ARG A 375 -14.22 -1.82 -10.64
C ARG A 375 -12.99 -2.68 -10.34
N GLN A 376 -13.17 -3.84 -9.70
CA GLN A 376 -12.15 -4.85 -9.42
C GLN A 376 -10.87 -4.27 -8.78
N PRO A 377 -10.92 -3.78 -7.53
CA PRO A 377 -9.72 -3.37 -6.81
C PRO A 377 -8.63 -4.45 -6.88
N PHE A 378 -7.44 -4.07 -7.32
CA PHE A 378 -6.33 -5.00 -7.56
C PHE A 378 -5.59 -5.41 -6.28
N ALA A 379 -5.88 -4.78 -5.14
CA ALA A 379 -5.23 -5.04 -3.87
C ALA A 379 -6.12 -4.76 -2.65
N VAL A 380 -5.78 -5.41 -1.54
CA VAL A 380 -6.24 -5.09 -0.19
C VAL A 380 -5.04 -4.55 0.58
N LEU A 381 -5.20 -3.39 1.23
CA LEU A 381 -4.15 -2.76 2.03
C LEU A 381 -4.33 -3.14 3.51
N ILE A 382 -3.26 -3.49 4.21
CA ILE A 382 -3.27 -3.76 5.66
C ILE A 382 -2.34 -2.78 6.36
N ASN A 383 -2.86 -2.08 7.35
CA ASN A 383 -2.08 -1.27 8.28
C ASN A 383 -1.98 -2.01 9.63
N ALA A 384 -0.79 -2.45 10.05
CA ALA A 384 0.50 -2.45 9.34
C ALA A 384 1.31 -3.71 9.69
N TRP A 385 2.48 -3.88 9.08
CA TRP A 385 3.41 -4.96 9.39
C TRP A 385 3.92 -4.84 10.83
N ASN A 386 4.37 -3.64 11.21
CA ASN A 386 5.21 -3.41 12.39
C ASN A 386 4.97 -2.05 13.09
N GLU A 387 3.79 -1.42 13.02
CA GLU A 387 3.47 -0.20 13.79
C GLU A 387 3.18 -0.53 15.27
N TRP A 388 4.20 -0.98 16.01
CA TRP A 388 4.02 -1.42 17.40
C TRP A 388 3.53 -0.32 18.34
N THR A 389 4.03 0.90 18.16
CA THR A 389 3.70 2.05 19.00
C THR A 389 2.36 2.69 18.64
N GLU A 390 1.70 2.24 17.56
CA GLU A 390 0.29 2.54 17.26
C GLU A 390 -0.63 1.32 17.45
N GLY A 391 -0.10 0.18 17.90
CA GLY A 391 -0.87 -1.04 18.16
C GLY A 391 -1.38 -1.78 16.92
N CYS A 392 -1.02 -1.32 15.71
CA CYS A 392 -1.43 -1.92 14.44
C CYS A 392 -0.28 -2.69 13.78
N PHE A 393 -0.02 -3.92 14.24
CA PHE A 393 1.10 -4.76 13.77
C PHE A 393 0.68 -6.21 13.51
N LEU A 394 1.35 -6.86 12.56
CA LEU A 394 1.20 -8.27 12.19
C LEU A 394 2.31 -9.16 12.76
N LEU A 395 3.46 -8.57 13.11
CA LEU A 395 4.58 -9.28 13.70
C LEU A 395 4.18 -10.03 14.98
N PRO A 396 4.83 -11.17 15.26
CA PRO A 396 4.44 -12.02 16.37
C PRO A 396 4.76 -11.40 17.73
N GLU A 397 3.80 -11.50 18.64
CA GLU A 397 3.93 -11.14 20.06
C GLU A 397 3.49 -12.29 20.96
N GLU A 398 3.82 -12.22 22.25
CA GLU A 398 3.64 -13.32 23.20
C GLU A 398 2.21 -13.87 23.28
N ARG A 399 1.17 -13.04 23.15
CA ARG A 399 -0.22 -13.47 23.33
C ARG A 399 -0.83 -14.09 22.08
N THR A 400 -0.56 -13.52 20.90
CA THR A 400 -1.18 -13.93 19.64
C THR A 400 -0.24 -14.71 18.71
N GLY A 401 1.06 -14.75 18.97
CA GLY A 401 2.05 -15.43 18.13
C GLY A 401 1.89 -15.04 16.66
N THR A 402 1.84 -16.01 15.76
CA THR A 402 1.65 -15.78 14.32
C THR A 402 0.18 -15.75 13.88
N ALA A 403 -0.79 -15.75 14.80
CA ALA A 403 -2.20 -15.97 14.47
C ALA A 403 -2.77 -14.93 13.47
N ARG A 404 -2.27 -13.69 13.47
CA ARG A 404 -2.70 -12.63 12.54
C ARG A 404 -2.22 -12.87 11.11
N VAL A 405 -0.97 -13.28 10.90
CA VAL A 405 -0.50 -13.65 9.55
C VAL A 405 -1.13 -14.96 9.07
N GLU A 406 -1.39 -15.90 9.97
CA GLU A 406 -2.16 -17.11 9.65
C GLU A 406 -3.61 -16.80 9.22
N ALA A 407 -4.24 -15.76 9.78
CA ALA A 407 -5.54 -15.28 9.32
C ALA A 407 -5.49 -14.73 7.88
N ILE A 408 -4.40 -14.04 7.50
CA ILE A 408 -4.17 -13.59 6.11
C ILE A 408 -4.05 -14.80 5.20
N LYS A 409 -3.24 -15.80 5.57
CA LYS A 409 -3.06 -17.05 4.81
C LYS A 409 -4.39 -17.79 4.60
N ARG A 410 -5.21 -17.93 5.65
CA ARG A 410 -6.54 -18.57 5.55
C ARG A 410 -7.52 -17.80 4.67
N THR A 411 -7.36 -16.49 4.54
CA THR A 411 -8.28 -15.63 3.76
C THR A 411 -7.83 -15.50 2.30
N PHE A 412 -6.55 -15.21 2.07
CA PHE A 412 -6.02 -14.88 0.75
C PHE A 412 -5.15 -16.00 0.15
N GLY A 413 -4.72 -16.99 0.93
CA GLY A 413 -3.93 -18.14 0.44
C GLY A 413 -4.75 -19.22 -0.28
N ILE A 414 -6.08 -19.13 -0.29
CA ILE A 414 -6.97 -20.04 -1.03
C ILE A 414 -7.13 -19.53 -2.48
N LYS A 415 -7.21 -20.45 -3.45
CA LYS A 415 -7.49 -20.11 -4.87
C LYS A 415 -8.81 -19.33 -4.98
N TRP A 416 -8.72 -18.08 -5.44
CA TRP A 416 -9.86 -17.24 -5.81
C TRP A 416 -10.51 -17.75 -7.11
N GLY A 417 -11.85 -17.71 -7.18
CA GLY A 417 -12.61 -18.01 -8.39
C GLY A 417 -12.87 -19.50 -8.68
N ARG A 418 -13.45 -20.24 -7.72
CA ARG A 418 -14.03 -21.56 -7.99
C ARG A 418 -15.54 -21.48 -8.13
#